data_AF-A0A8C3GIY7-F1
#
_entry.id   AF-A0A8C3GIY7-F1
#
_cell.length_a   1.000
_cell.length_b   1.000
_cell.length_c   1.000
_cell.angle_alpha   90.00
_cell.angle_beta   90.00
_cell.angle_gamma   90.00
#
_symmetry.space_group_name_H-M   'P 1'
#
loop_
_entity.id
_entity.type
_entity.pdbx_description
1 polymer ?
#
loop_
_entity_poly.entity_id
_entity_poly.type
_entity_poly.pdbx_seq_one_letter_code
_entity_poly.pdbx_strand_id
1 'polypeptide(L)'
;MEITSSGAEVWYSNGPGILIIDCSSMEISRRLEPFSPPSVITSIACNSECHGEEVVWCLDEKSNFLVMYHVTTYQLCARYFCGDCSPLRDMFTIQQPSAVIPATAPINPKGLEGNSLADMSIIYSPEVGTQILNHQDSLTDYCSMSSYSSSPPTRLARCPSSLPSSPTSSSSAPLSTDFEEPDKFHELKPSPDHDAMPAGDGARHLQAVKVLAVKDLIWIPRRGGDIIVIGLEKESGTQRGRVIAVLKAGEVAPYGTLVDAALIAKDTVVCCFENENTEWCLAVWRGWSSRDFNIFYQAYEELGRLETCMRKRR
;
A
#
# COMPACT_ATOMS: atom_id res chain seq x y z
N MET A 1 9.21 -2.83 -12.37
CA MET A 1 9.60 -3.99 -13.19
C MET A 1 10.47 -4.86 -12.31
N GLU A 2 10.30 -6.17 -12.37
CA GLU A 2 11.13 -7.14 -11.64
C GLU A 2 11.41 -8.34 -12.53
N ILE A 3 12.55 -9.01 -12.35
CA ILE A 3 12.93 -10.23 -13.07
C ILE A 3 12.73 -11.41 -12.13
N THR A 4 12.10 -12.47 -12.61
CA THR A 4 11.77 -13.67 -11.82
C THR A 4 12.12 -14.94 -12.57
N SER A 5 11.86 -16.10 -11.96
CA SER A 5 12.07 -17.43 -12.55
C SER A 5 13.51 -17.62 -13.03
N SER A 6 14.47 -17.16 -12.22
CA SER A 6 15.90 -17.17 -12.55
C SER A 6 16.25 -16.46 -13.87
N GLY A 7 15.48 -15.44 -14.25
CA GLY A 7 15.70 -14.67 -15.48
C GLY A 7 14.82 -15.06 -16.66
N ALA A 8 13.93 -16.05 -16.49
CA ALA A 8 13.03 -16.49 -17.55
C ALA A 8 11.85 -15.52 -17.80
N GLU A 9 11.45 -14.75 -16.79
CA GLU A 9 10.29 -13.87 -16.89
C GLU A 9 10.58 -12.46 -16.39
N VAL A 10 9.90 -11.49 -17.00
CA VAL A 10 9.83 -10.09 -16.53
C VAL A 10 8.40 -9.77 -16.10
N TRP A 11 8.27 -9.27 -14.87
CA TRP A 11 7.02 -8.77 -14.30
C TRP A 11 7.03 -7.24 -14.42
N TYR A 12 6.20 -6.71 -15.33
CA TYR A 12 6.14 -5.29 -15.66
C TYR A 12 4.79 -4.69 -15.29
N SER A 13 4.79 -3.43 -14.84
CA SER A 13 3.57 -2.66 -14.60
C SER A 13 3.79 -1.18 -14.91
N ASN A 14 2.74 -0.54 -15.40
CA ASN A 14 2.61 0.91 -15.61
C ASN A 14 1.21 1.42 -15.19
N GLY A 15 0.55 0.70 -14.28
CA GLY A 15 -0.84 0.94 -13.89
C GLY A 15 -1.30 -0.05 -12.83
N PRO A 16 -2.60 -0.39 -12.76
CA PRO A 16 -3.11 -1.32 -11.75
C PRO A 16 -2.87 -2.80 -12.08
N GLY A 17 -2.51 -3.10 -13.34
CA GLY A 17 -2.26 -4.45 -13.85
C GLY A 17 -0.77 -4.82 -13.89
N ILE A 18 -0.46 -6.09 -14.07
CA ILE A 18 0.89 -6.62 -14.32
C ILE A 18 0.90 -7.40 -15.62
N LEU A 19 1.90 -7.16 -16.47
CA LEU A 19 2.21 -7.96 -17.64
C LEU A 19 3.40 -8.88 -17.29
N ILE A 20 3.26 -10.15 -17.63
CA ILE A 20 4.32 -11.14 -17.52
C ILE A 20 4.83 -11.40 -18.92
N ILE A 21 6.12 -11.19 -19.12
CA ILE A 21 6.79 -11.29 -20.41
C ILE A 21 7.80 -12.43 -20.30
N ASP A 22 7.70 -13.39 -21.22
CA ASP A 22 8.69 -14.46 -21.35
C ASP A 22 9.94 -13.90 -22.04
N CYS A 23 11.09 -14.01 -21.38
CA CYS A 23 12.35 -13.44 -21.87
C CYS A 23 12.88 -14.13 -23.13
N SER A 24 12.51 -15.39 -23.37
CA SER A 24 13.05 -16.19 -24.48
C SER A 24 12.35 -15.85 -25.81
N SER A 25 11.03 -15.67 -25.75
CA SER A 25 10.16 -15.34 -26.88
C SER A 25 9.93 -13.83 -27.04
N MET A 26 10.18 -13.05 -25.98
CA MET A 26 9.80 -11.63 -25.88
C MET A 26 8.29 -11.40 -26.06
N GLU A 27 7.47 -12.39 -25.72
CA GLU A 27 6.02 -12.33 -25.79
C GLU A 27 5.38 -12.16 -24.41
N ILE A 28 4.20 -11.54 -24.38
CA ILE A 28 3.39 -11.44 -23.16
C ILE A 28 2.76 -12.80 -22.90
N SER A 29 3.25 -13.52 -21.88
CA SER A 29 2.73 -14.82 -21.48
C SER A 29 1.43 -14.71 -20.68
N ARG A 30 1.27 -13.62 -19.91
CA ARG A 30 0.12 -13.42 -19.03
C ARG A 30 -0.11 -11.95 -18.67
N ARG A 31 -1.35 -11.65 -18.30
CA ARG A 31 -1.75 -10.41 -17.64
C ARG A 31 -2.46 -10.70 -16.32
N LEU A 32 -2.06 -10.03 -15.25
CA LEU A 32 -2.66 -10.10 -13.92
C LEU A 32 -3.30 -8.75 -13.57
N GLU A 33 -4.40 -8.77 -12.81
CA GLU A 33 -5.13 -7.57 -12.39
C GLU A 33 -5.21 -7.51 -10.85
N PRO A 34 -4.10 -7.17 -10.15
CA PRO A 34 -4.08 -7.13 -8.69
C PRO A 34 -4.91 -6.00 -8.09
N PHE A 35 -5.07 -4.91 -8.84
CA PHE A 35 -5.77 -3.69 -8.42
C PHE A 35 -6.72 -3.22 -9.53
N SER A 36 -7.52 -2.20 -9.24
CA SER A 36 -8.48 -1.62 -10.19
C SER A 36 -8.19 -0.14 -10.42
N PRO A 37 -8.42 0.40 -11.63
CA PRO A 37 -8.26 1.84 -11.87
C PRO A 37 -9.01 2.68 -10.84
N PRO A 38 -8.45 3.82 -10.39
CA PRO A 38 -7.24 4.48 -10.88
C PRO A 38 -5.96 4.13 -10.07
N SER A 39 -5.87 2.94 -9.48
CA SER A 39 -4.66 2.46 -8.78
C SER A 39 -3.44 2.32 -9.70
N VAL A 40 -2.24 2.39 -9.11
CA VAL A 40 -0.96 2.26 -9.82
C VAL A 40 0.01 1.47 -8.93
N ILE A 41 0.62 0.43 -9.49
CA ILE A 41 1.67 -0.33 -8.82
C ILE A 41 2.96 0.49 -8.84
N THR A 42 3.42 0.93 -7.68
CA THR A 42 4.63 1.77 -7.54
C THR A 42 5.89 0.95 -7.33
N SER A 43 5.76 -0.25 -6.77
CA SER A 43 6.90 -1.10 -6.46
C SER A 43 6.55 -2.57 -6.64
N ILE A 44 7.48 -3.29 -7.26
CA ILE A 44 7.45 -4.74 -7.43
C ILE A 44 8.77 -5.26 -6.88
N ALA A 45 8.74 -6.32 -6.09
CA ALA A 45 9.94 -6.97 -5.57
C ALA A 45 9.77 -8.49 -5.54
N CYS A 46 10.83 -9.22 -5.84
CA CYS A 46 10.85 -10.67 -5.79
C CYS A 46 11.53 -11.19 -4.51
N ASN A 47 11.00 -12.24 -3.89
CA ASN A 47 11.62 -12.94 -2.76
C ASN A 47 11.42 -14.46 -2.89
N SER A 48 12.34 -15.26 -2.37
CA SER A 48 12.37 -16.73 -2.51
C SER A 48 12.26 -17.48 -1.16
N GLU A 49 11.31 -17.07 -0.31
CA GLU A 49 11.14 -17.62 1.06
C GLU A 49 9.89 -18.52 1.19
N CYS A 50 9.05 -18.62 0.17
CA CYS A 50 7.81 -19.38 0.22
C CYS A 50 8.06 -20.87 -0.04
N HIS A 51 8.50 -21.64 0.97
CA HIS A 51 8.86 -23.06 0.77
C HIS A 51 10.02 -23.28 -0.24
N GLY A 52 10.85 -22.27 -0.46
CA GLY A 52 11.85 -22.26 -1.54
C GLY A 52 11.28 -21.90 -2.91
N GLU A 53 9.98 -21.63 -2.98
CA GLU A 53 9.31 -21.08 -4.15
C GLU A 53 9.42 -19.56 -4.18
N GLU A 54 9.42 -19.04 -5.40
CA GLU A 54 9.58 -17.63 -5.70
C GLU A 54 8.21 -16.92 -5.64
N VAL A 55 8.18 -15.77 -4.97
CA VAL A 55 6.98 -14.94 -4.83
C VAL A 55 7.29 -13.51 -5.24
N VAL A 56 6.28 -12.85 -5.80
CA VAL A 56 6.34 -11.44 -6.19
C VAL A 56 5.41 -10.64 -5.32
N TRP A 57 5.91 -9.52 -4.83
CA TRP A 57 5.19 -8.55 -4.02
C TRP A 57 4.92 -7.30 -4.85
N CYS A 58 3.68 -6.82 -4.83
CA CYS A 58 3.28 -5.61 -5.55
C CYS A 58 2.61 -4.63 -4.60
N LEU A 59 3.07 -3.39 -4.60
CA LEU A 59 2.53 -2.32 -3.77
C LEU A 59 1.72 -1.34 -4.60
N ASP A 60 0.49 -1.06 -4.18
CA ASP A 60 -0.36 -0.04 -4.77
C ASP A 60 -0.20 1.32 -4.09
N GLU A 61 -0.05 2.37 -4.88
CA GLU A 61 0.01 3.75 -4.41
C GLU A 61 -1.27 4.18 -3.72
N LYS A 62 -2.42 3.91 -4.36
CA LYS A 62 -3.67 4.57 -3.96
C LYS A 62 -4.30 3.90 -2.74
N SER A 63 -4.34 2.57 -2.73
CA SER A 63 -4.98 1.79 -1.67
C SER A 63 -3.99 1.42 -0.56
N ASN A 64 -2.69 1.62 -0.76
CA ASN A 64 -1.62 1.28 0.18
C ASN A 64 -1.62 -0.21 0.58
N PHE A 65 -2.16 -1.07 -0.30
CA PHE A 65 -2.12 -2.51 -0.14
C PHE A 65 -0.89 -3.10 -0.82
N LEU A 66 -0.27 -4.02 -0.10
CA LEU A 66 0.74 -4.93 -0.60
C LEU A 66 0.06 -6.26 -0.95
N VAL A 67 0.31 -6.80 -2.13
CA VAL A 67 -0.21 -8.10 -2.56
C VAL A 67 0.92 -9.05 -2.89
N MET A 68 0.73 -10.33 -2.62
CA MET A 68 1.70 -11.39 -2.89
C MET A 68 1.17 -12.35 -3.94
N TYR A 69 1.95 -12.60 -4.98
CA TYR A 69 1.69 -13.63 -6.00
C TYR A 69 2.73 -14.73 -5.90
N HIS A 70 2.29 -15.96 -6.15
CA HIS A 70 3.19 -17.05 -6.41
C HIS A 70 3.66 -17.01 -7.87
N VAL A 71 4.97 -17.10 -8.11
CA VAL A 71 5.53 -16.90 -9.46
C VAL A 71 5.12 -18.02 -10.42
N THR A 72 5.19 -19.28 -10.00
CA THR A 72 4.97 -20.41 -10.92
C THR A 72 3.49 -20.65 -11.25
N THR A 73 2.58 -20.31 -10.34
CA THR A 73 1.13 -20.50 -10.54
C THR A 73 0.39 -19.22 -10.90
N TYR A 74 1.03 -18.06 -10.73
CA TYR A 74 0.46 -16.73 -10.90
C TYR A 74 -0.79 -16.48 -10.05
N GLN A 75 -0.97 -17.23 -8.97
CA GLN A 75 -2.10 -17.10 -8.05
C GLN A 75 -1.82 -16.02 -7.00
N LEU A 76 -2.84 -15.22 -6.69
CA LEU A 76 -2.81 -14.27 -5.59
C LEU A 76 -2.86 -15.06 -4.27
N CYS A 77 -1.84 -14.89 -3.44
CA CYS A 77 -1.68 -15.64 -2.20
C CYS A 77 -2.02 -14.82 -0.95
N ALA A 78 -1.75 -13.51 -0.95
CA ALA A 78 -2.00 -12.67 0.22
C ALA A 78 -2.23 -11.20 -0.15
N ARG A 79 -2.87 -10.49 0.78
CA ARG A 79 -3.02 -9.02 0.77
C ARG A 79 -2.74 -8.49 2.18
N TYR A 80 -2.01 -7.40 2.26
CA TYR A 80 -1.63 -6.74 3.51
C TYR A 80 -1.80 -5.22 3.37
N PHE A 81 -2.38 -4.56 4.38
CA PHE A 81 -2.57 -3.11 4.37
C PHE A 81 -1.42 -2.41 5.10
N CYS A 82 -0.65 -1.59 4.40
CA CYS A 82 0.55 -0.96 4.97
C CYS A 82 0.26 0.31 5.79
N GLY A 83 -1.00 0.75 5.83
CA GLY A 83 -1.44 2.00 6.44
C GLY A 83 -1.82 1.90 7.92
N ASP A 84 -1.55 0.78 8.59
CA ASP A 84 -1.83 0.64 10.03
C ASP A 84 -0.83 1.47 10.87
N CYS A 85 -1.32 2.20 11.87
CA CYS A 85 -0.47 2.96 12.78
C CYS A 85 0.32 2.06 13.75
N SER A 86 -0.13 0.83 14.01
CA SER A 86 0.47 -0.10 14.97
C SER A 86 0.60 -1.52 14.41
N PRO A 87 1.35 -1.73 13.32
CA PRO A 87 1.38 -3.02 12.61
C PRO A 87 2.21 -4.11 13.32
N LEU A 88 2.91 -3.79 14.42
CA LEU A 88 3.83 -4.73 15.07
C LEU A 88 3.09 -5.97 15.58
N ARG A 89 3.58 -7.17 15.21
CA ARG A 89 2.97 -8.49 15.49
C ARG A 89 1.67 -8.77 14.72
N ASP A 90 1.28 -7.90 13.79
CA ASP A 90 0.17 -8.20 12.89
C ASP A 90 0.46 -9.45 12.05
N MET A 91 -0.58 -10.19 11.74
CA MET A 91 -0.52 -11.49 11.08
C MET A 91 -1.61 -11.59 10.03
N PHE A 92 -1.25 -12.12 8.86
CA PHE A 92 -2.18 -12.32 7.77
C PHE A 92 -2.00 -13.71 7.16
N THR A 93 -3.09 -14.24 6.62
CA THR A 93 -3.11 -15.57 6.03
C THR A 93 -2.46 -15.56 4.65
N ILE A 94 -1.72 -16.64 4.36
CA ILE A 94 -1.21 -16.91 3.02
C ILE A 94 -2.00 -18.09 2.47
N GLN A 95 -2.72 -17.83 1.39
CA GLN A 95 -3.40 -18.87 0.63
C GLN A 95 -2.36 -19.67 -0.11
N GLN A 96 -2.26 -20.96 0.22
CA GLN A 96 -1.40 -21.86 -0.54
C GLN A 96 -1.96 -22.02 -1.95
N PRO A 97 -1.09 -22.03 -2.97
CA PRO A 97 -1.53 -22.33 -4.31
C PRO A 97 -2.28 -23.66 -4.31
N SER A 98 -3.51 -23.66 -4.84
CA SER A 98 -4.26 -24.90 -4.93
C SER A 98 -3.59 -25.76 -6.00
N ALA A 99 -2.92 -26.83 -5.58
CA ALA A 99 -2.57 -27.90 -6.52
C ALA A 99 -3.89 -28.45 -7.05
N VAL A 100 -4.06 -28.51 -8.39
CA VAL A 100 -5.29 -28.89 -9.15
C VAL A 100 -6.14 -27.65 -9.47
N ILE A 101 -6.30 -27.15 -10.71
CA ILE A 101 -6.25 -27.69 -12.09
C ILE A 101 -5.57 -26.61 -12.96
N PRO A 102 -4.77 -26.94 -14.00
CA PRO A 102 -4.44 -25.95 -15.02
C PRO A 102 -5.76 -25.36 -15.54
N ALA A 103 -5.93 -24.05 -15.49
CA ALA A 103 -6.89 -23.40 -16.37
C ALA A 103 -6.34 -23.56 -17.81
N THR A 104 -6.41 -24.78 -18.34
CA THR A 104 -6.50 -25.04 -19.76
C THR A 104 -7.79 -24.40 -20.24
N ALA A 105 -7.71 -23.11 -20.56
CA ALA A 105 -8.27 -22.67 -21.81
C ALA A 105 -7.11 -22.62 -22.81
N PRO A 106 -6.81 -23.72 -23.53
CA PRO A 106 -6.29 -23.52 -24.86
C PRO A 106 -7.32 -22.62 -25.57
N ILE A 107 -6.85 -21.53 -26.16
CA ILE A 107 -7.64 -20.80 -27.14
C ILE A 107 -7.81 -21.77 -28.31
N ASN A 108 -8.86 -22.61 -28.22
CA ASN A 108 -9.33 -23.42 -29.33
C ASN A 108 -10.26 -22.50 -30.13
N PRO A 109 -9.92 -22.17 -31.38
CA PRO A 109 -10.65 -21.21 -32.18
C PRO A 109 -11.87 -21.89 -32.77
N LYS A 110 -12.91 -22.13 -31.97
CA LYS A 110 -14.24 -22.51 -32.47
C LYS A 110 -15.31 -22.03 -31.49
N GLY A 111 -15.94 -20.93 -31.86
CA GLY A 111 -17.22 -20.52 -31.28
C GLY A 111 -17.21 -19.28 -30.38
N LEU A 112 -16.66 -18.17 -30.86
CA LEU A 112 -17.19 -16.85 -30.50
C LEU A 112 -17.07 -15.95 -31.74
N GLU A 113 -18.10 -15.99 -32.58
CA GLU A 113 -18.30 -14.95 -33.59
C GLU A 113 -18.64 -13.65 -32.87
N GLY A 114 -17.90 -12.59 -33.18
CA GLY A 114 -18.19 -11.22 -32.74
C GLY A 114 -17.03 -10.50 -32.06
N ASN A 115 -15.93 -10.28 -32.80
CA ASN A 115 -15.15 -9.04 -32.88
C ASN A 115 -13.80 -9.36 -33.51
N SER A 116 -13.74 -9.22 -34.83
CA SER A 116 -12.55 -9.43 -35.64
C SER A 116 -11.46 -8.43 -35.25
N LEU A 117 -10.26 -8.93 -34.92
CA LEU A 117 -9.03 -8.15 -34.71
C LEU A 117 -8.56 -7.43 -36.00
N ALA A 118 -9.25 -7.63 -37.13
CA ALA A 118 -8.90 -7.06 -38.43
C ALA A 118 -9.18 -5.56 -38.58
N ASP A 119 -9.68 -4.87 -37.55
CA ASP A 119 -10.18 -3.48 -37.67
C ASP A 119 -9.44 -2.48 -36.75
N MET A 120 -8.16 -2.76 -36.45
CA MET A 120 -7.26 -1.84 -35.75
C MET A 120 -6.05 -1.51 -36.63
N SER A 121 -5.78 -0.22 -36.84
CA SER A 121 -4.57 0.25 -37.51
C SER A 121 -3.65 0.97 -36.52
N ILE A 122 -2.36 0.60 -36.55
CA ILE A 122 -1.32 1.26 -35.75
C ILE A 122 -0.46 2.06 -36.70
N ILE A 123 -0.43 3.38 -36.49
CA ILE A 123 0.38 4.30 -37.30
C ILE A 123 1.47 4.87 -36.39
N TYR A 124 2.72 4.77 -36.84
CA TYR A 124 3.85 5.40 -36.16
C TYR A 124 4.36 6.58 -37.00
N SER A 125 4.51 7.73 -36.35
CA SER A 125 5.19 8.90 -36.94
C SER A 125 6.21 9.47 -35.96
N PRO A 126 7.42 9.85 -36.42
CA PRO A 126 8.45 10.41 -35.55
C PRO A 126 8.03 11.72 -34.84
N GLU A 127 7.18 12.51 -35.48
CA GLU A 127 6.74 13.81 -34.97
C GLU A 127 5.55 13.72 -34.00
N VAL A 128 4.73 12.66 -34.11
CA VAL A 128 3.43 12.56 -33.41
C VAL A 128 3.30 11.30 -32.54
N GLY A 129 4.32 10.43 -32.55
CA GLY A 129 4.35 9.19 -31.78
C GLY A 129 3.51 8.06 -32.38
N THR A 130 3.28 7.01 -31.59
CA THR A 130 2.45 5.86 -31.98
C THR A 130 0.98 6.15 -31.71
N GLN A 131 0.15 6.01 -32.75
CA GLN A 131 -1.30 6.13 -32.67
C GLN A 131 -1.93 4.77 -32.94
N ILE A 132 -2.88 4.36 -32.10
CA ILE A 132 -3.65 3.12 -32.25
C ILE A 132 -5.09 3.54 -32.55
N LEU A 133 -5.54 3.27 -33.78
CA LEU A 133 -6.87 3.63 -34.27
C LEU A 133 -7.74 2.39 -34.31
N ASN A 134 -8.87 2.45 -33.63
CA ASN A 134 -9.92 1.44 -33.69
C ASN A 134 -11.00 1.91 -34.67
N HIS A 135 -11.17 1.23 -35.80
CA HIS A 135 -12.07 1.67 -36.88
C HIS A 135 -13.57 1.57 -36.50
N GLN A 136 -13.91 0.86 -35.42
CA GLN A 136 -15.28 0.79 -34.89
C GLN A 136 -15.70 2.05 -34.10
N ASP A 137 -14.75 2.88 -33.64
CA ASP A 137 -15.07 4.16 -32.96
C ASP A 137 -15.35 5.30 -33.96
N SER A 138 -15.42 5.00 -35.26
CA SER A 138 -15.68 5.97 -36.34
C SER A 138 -17.17 6.25 -36.59
N LEU A 139 -18.08 5.65 -35.82
CA LEU A 139 -19.47 6.11 -35.75
C LEU A 139 -19.54 7.31 -34.80
N THR A 140 -19.02 8.44 -35.25
CA THR A 140 -19.31 9.73 -34.61
C THR A 140 -20.79 10.03 -34.80
N ASP A 141 -21.58 9.88 -33.73
CA ASP A 141 -22.91 10.47 -33.58
C ASP A 141 -22.78 12.00 -33.56
N TYR A 142 -22.67 12.58 -34.75
CA TYR A 142 -22.71 14.01 -34.96
C TYR A 142 -24.17 14.48 -34.97
N CYS A 143 -24.48 15.43 -34.09
CA CYS A 143 -25.71 16.23 -34.01
C CYS A 143 -26.99 15.56 -33.48
N SER A 144 -27.29 15.81 -32.20
CA SER A 144 -28.65 16.14 -31.79
C SER A 144 -28.64 17.37 -30.88
N MET A 145 -28.55 18.54 -31.53
CA MET A 145 -28.99 19.79 -30.94
C MET A 145 -30.51 19.74 -30.81
N SER A 146 -31.02 19.80 -29.58
CA SER A 146 -32.39 20.26 -29.33
C SER A 146 -32.39 21.20 -28.14
N SER A 147 -32.30 22.49 -28.44
CA SER A 147 -32.71 23.57 -27.56
C SER A 147 -34.20 23.81 -27.74
N TYR A 148 -35.00 23.78 -26.68
CA TYR A 148 -36.24 24.57 -26.62
C TYR A 148 -36.55 25.02 -25.20
N SER A 149 -36.42 26.33 -25.01
CA SER A 149 -36.99 27.12 -23.92
C SER A 149 -38.40 27.53 -24.33
N SER A 150 -39.40 27.28 -23.48
CA SER A 150 -40.60 28.13 -23.35
C SER A 150 -41.48 27.67 -22.18
N SER A 151 -41.81 28.59 -21.29
CA SER A 151 -42.91 28.55 -20.32
C SER A 151 -43.78 29.81 -20.54
N PRO A 152 -44.96 30.03 -19.91
CA PRO A 152 -46.05 29.16 -19.39
C PRO A 152 -47.45 29.62 -19.96
N PRO A 153 -48.66 29.26 -19.41
CA PRO A 153 -49.17 29.89 -18.16
C PRO A 153 -50.15 29.06 -17.27
N THR A 154 -50.06 29.33 -15.96
CA THR A 154 -51.12 29.44 -14.90
C THR A 154 -52.23 28.37 -14.75
N ARG A 155 -52.38 27.80 -13.54
CA ARG A 155 -53.19 28.35 -12.41
C ARG A 155 -53.14 27.47 -11.13
N LEU A 156 -52.80 28.13 -10.01
CA LEU A 156 -53.31 27.96 -8.62
C LEU A 156 -53.06 26.60 -7.91
N ALA A 157 -52.57 26.50 -6.67
CA ALA A 157 -52.62 27.44 -5.55
C ALA A 157 -51.59 27.13 -4.45
N ARG A 158 -51.23 28.20 -3.72
CA ARG A 158 -50.93 28.28 -2.27
C ARG A 158 -49.48 28.06 -1.80
N CYS A 159 -48.74 29.18 -1.82
CA CYS A 159 -47.69 29.57 -0.86
C CYS A 159 -48.33 30.01 0.50
N PRO A 160 -47.60 30.40 1.57
CA PRO A 160 -46.18 30.78 1.61
C PRO A 160 -45.35 30.47 2.88
N SER A 161 -44.05 30.84 2.74
CA SER A 161 -43.13 31.43 3.74
C SER A 161 -42.65 30.57 4.92
N SER A 162 -41.39 30.57 5.36
CA SER A 162 -40.23 31.44 5.08
C SER A 162 -38.99 30.83 5.75
N LEU A 163 -37.83 30.94 5.11
CA LEU A 163 -36.48 30.74 5.69
C LEU A 163 -36.05 32.00 6.51
N PRO A 164 -34.78 32.17 6.92
CA PRO A 164 -34.12 31.61 8.11
C PRO A 164 -33.44 32.71 8.95
N SER A 165 -32.91 32.44 10.17
CA SER A 165 -31.87 33.25 10.84
C SER A 165 -31.35 32.59 12.12
N SER A 166 -30.02 32.60 12.33
CA SER A 166 -29.28 32.13 13.52
C SER A 166 -29.10 33.27 14.58
N PRO A 167 -28.18 33.18 15.56
CA PRO A 167 -28.47 32.96 16.98
C PRO A 167 -28.11 34.14 17.91
N THR A 168 -28.58 34.14 19.16
CA THR A 168 -28.07 35.02 20.23
C THR A 168 -28.10 34.35 21.61
N SER A 169 -27.04 34.64 22.38
CA SER A 169 -26.60 34.11 23.66
C SER A 169 -27.47 34.38 24.90
N SER A 170 -27.21 33.61 25.98
CA SER A 170 -26.71 34.08 27.31
C SER A 170 -27.42 33.51 28.56
N SER A 171 -26.60 33.26 29.59
CA SER A 171 -26.91 33.28 31.06
C SER A 171 -27.55 32.00 31.65
N SER A 172 -27.23 31.46 32.83
CA SER A 172 -26.47 31.91 34.03
C SER A 172 -26.13 30.73 34.98
N ALA A 173 -25.05 30.93 35.75
CA ALA A 173 -24.41 30.30 36.93
C ALA A 173 -25.31 29.91 38.16
N PRO A 174 -24.81 29.48 39.37
CA PRO A 174 -23.60 28.70 39.79
C PRO A 174 -23.74 27.79 41.09
N LEU A 175 -22.59 27.22 41.51
CA LEU A 175 -22.09 26.80 42.87
C LEU A 175 -22.50 25.46 43.51
N SER A 176 -21.47 24.67 43.88
CA SER A 176 -21.29 24.17 45.26
C SER A 176 -19.81 23.85 45.59
N THR A 177 -19.39 24.42 46.72
CA THR A 177 -18.21 24.29 47.62
C THR A 177 -17.94 22.85 48.11
N ASP A 178 -16.83 22.43 48.73
CA ASP A 178 -15.54 22.94 49.23
C ASP A 178 -14.72 21.68 49.67
N PHE A 179 -13.38 21.72 49.71
CA PHE A 179 -12.53 21.30 50.86
C PHE A 179 -11.02 21.32 50.49
N GLU A 180 -10.22 21.64 51.51
CA GLU A 180 -8.90 22.30 51.50
C GLU A 180 -7.68 21.35 51.46
N GLU A 181 -6.54 21.93 51.10
CA GLU A 181 -5.22 21.45 50.59
C GLU A 181 -4.17 21.12 51.73
N PRO A 182 -2.82 20.92 51.56
CA PRO A 182 -1.89 20.35 50.55
C PRO A 182 -0.92 19.23 51.07
N ASP A 183 -0.21 18.51 50.18
CA ASP A 183 1.28 18.52 50.16
C ASP A 183 1.86 18.05 48.79
N LYS A 184 2.98 18.66 48.41
CA LYS A 184 3.62 18.73 47.08
C LYS A 184 4.06 17.39 46.47
N PHE A 185 3.64 17.12 45.23
CA PHE A 185 4.50 16.53 44.19
C PHE A 185 4.10 17.06 42.80
N HIS A 186 5.07 17.56 42.03
CA HIS A 186 4.86 18.03 40.66
C HIS A 186 4.59 16.83 39.73
N GLU A 187 3.35 16.72 39.27
CA GLU A 187 2.94 15.81 38.20
C GLU A 187 2.57 16.63 36.96
N LEU A 188 3.22 16.32 35.83
CA LEU A 188 3.02 16.95 34.54
C LEU A 188 1.62 16.64 34.01
N LYS A 189 0.81 17.69 33.80
CA LYS A 189 -0.52 17.65 33.16
C LYS A 189 -0.52 16.89 31.82
N PRO A 190 -1.53 16.02 31.60
CA PRO A 190 -2.07 15.73 30.28
C PRO A 190 -3.49 16.30 30.15
N SER A 191 -3.75 17.11 29.12
CA SER A 191 -5.08 17.25 28.51
C SER A 191 -4.97 17.97 27.15
N PRO A 192 -5.98 17.92 26.26
CA PRO A 192 -7.25 17.19 26.34
C PRO A 192 -7.58 16.36 25.08
N ASP A 193 -8.68 15.62 25.23
CA ASP A 193 -9.45 14.90 24.22
C ASP A 193 -9.58 15.61 22.87
N HIS A 194 -9.41 14.83 21.80
CA HIS A 194 -10.06 15.08 20.52
C HIS A 194 -10.81 13.81 20.09
N ASP A 195 -12.13 13.91 20.18
CA ASP A 195 -13.10 13.04 19.53
C ASP A 195 -12.85 12.92 18.01
N ALA A 196 -13.10 11.70 17.52
CA ALA A 196 -13.17 11.19 16.15
C ALA A 196 -13.20 12.19 14.94
N MET A 197 -12.09 12.17 14.18
CA MET A 197 -11.88 12.21 12.70
C MET A 197 -12.61 13.24 11.79
N PRO A 198 -11.86 13.84 10.84
CA PRO A 198 -11.73 13.23 9.52
C PRO A 198 -10.26 13.10 9.05
N ALA A 199 -10.00 12.11 8.19
CA ALA A 199 -8.72 11.82 7.56
C ALA A 199 -7.98 13.08 7.07
N GLY A 200 -6.96 13.51 7.80
CA GLY A 200 -6.19 14.72 7.50
C GLY A 200 -4.75 14.54 7.92
N ASP A 201 -3.85 14.54 6.94
CA ASP A 201 -2.38 14.49 6.98
C ASP A 201 -1.70 13.27 7.64
N GLY A 202 -2.20 12.76 8.76
CA GLY A 202 -1.65 11.57 9.42
C GLY A 202 -1.69 10.30 8.56
N ALA A 203 -2.67 10.16 7.66
CA ALA A 203 -2.71 9.01 6.75
C ALA A 203 -1.55 9.00 5.74
N ARG A 204 -1.03 10.18 5.37
CA ARG A 204 0.01 10.31 4.35
C ARG A 204 1.35 9.80 4.85
N HIS A 205 1.67 9.98 6.14
CA HIS A 205 2.91 9.47 6.70
C HIS A 205 2.93 7.93 6.77
N LEU A 206 1.77 7.26 6.78
CA LEU A 206 1.68 5.78 6.76
C LEU A 206 1.69 5.20 5.33
N GLN A 207 1.83 6.03 4.31
CA GLN A 207 1.91 5.56 2.94
C GLN A 207 3.22 4.80 2.73
N ALA A 208 3.14 3.55 2.31
CA ALA A 208 4.30 2.79 1.88
C ALA A 208 4.86 3.35 0.57
N VAL A 209 6.17 3.45 0.49
CA VAL A 209 6.89 4.06 -0.64
C VAL A 209 7.44 2.98 -1.56
N LYS A 210 7.98 1.90 -0.98
CA LYS A 210 8.66 0.85 -1.74
C LYS A 210 8.58 -0.49 -1.03
N VAL A 211 8.76 -1.55 -1.80
CA VAL A 211 8.96 -2.91 -1.31
C VAL A 211 10.40 -3.31 -1.58
N LEU A 212 11.12 -3.73 -0.55
CA LEU A 212 12.50 -4.15 -0.64
C LEU A 212 12.62 -5.61 -0.18
N ALA A 213 13.10 -6.49 -1.05
CA ALA A 213 13.44 -7.86 -0.67
C ALA A 213 14.82 -7.86 -0.01
N VAL A 214 14.87 -8.10 1.29
CA VAL A 214 16.08 -8.04 2.13
C VAL A 214 16.31 -9.42 2.73
N LYS A 215 17.24 -10.18 2.14
CA LYS A 215 17.48 -11.58 2.50
C LYS A 215 16.19 -12.40 2.38
N ASP A 216 15.71 -12.97 3.47
CA ASP A 216 14.47 -13.75 3.62
C ASP A 216 13.24 -12.91 4.01
N LEU A 217 13.39 -11.59 4.12
CA LEU A 217 12.34 -10.67 4.59
C LEU A 217 11.93 -9.66 3.54
N ILE A 218 10.74 -9.08 3.71
CA ILE A 218 10.29 -7.91 2.98
C ILE A 218 10.31 -6.69 3.91
N TRP A 219 10.98 -5.63 3.48
CA TRP A 219 11.04 -4.35 4.17
C TRP A 219 10.19 -3.34 3.40
N ILE A 220 9.32 -2.64 4.12
CA ILE A 220 8.35 -1.70 3.55
C ILE A 220 8.53 -0.33 4.24
N PRO A 221 9.41 0.52 3.69
CA PRO A 221 9.58 1.88 4.17
C PRO A 221 8.33 2.73 3.90
N ARG A 222 7.93 3.53 4.89
CA ARG A 222 6.78 4.44 4.80
C ARG A 222 7.20 5.90 4.84
N ARG A 223 6.35 6.79 4.33
CA ARG A 223 6.58 8.24 4.25
C ARG A 223 7.00 8.89 5.57
N GLY A 224 6.49 8.40 6.70
CA GLY A 224 6.82 8.85 8.04
C GLY A 224 8.18 8.38 8.57
N GLY A 225 8.92 7.60 7.78
CA GLY A 225 10.28 7.17 8.08
C GLY A 225 10.40 5.86 8.87
N ASP A 226 9.28 5.25 9.27
CA ASP A 226 9.31 3.91 9.81
C ASP A 226 9.25 2.83 8.73
N ILE A 227 9.80 1.66 9.05
CA ILE A 227 9.92 0.53 8.12
C ILE A 227 9.21 -0.67 8.72
N ILE A 228 8.16 -1.15 8.05
CA ILE A 228 7.51 -2.42 8.40
C ILE A 228 8.38 -3.56 7.89
N VAL A 229 8.70 -4.52 8.74
CA VAL A 229 9.46 -5.72 8.37
C VAL A 229 8.53 -6.93 8.45
N ILE A 230 8.28 -7.56 7.30
CA ILE A 230 7.41 -8.72 7.17
C ILE A 230 8.26 -9.96 6.91
N GLY A 231 8.03 -10.99 7.73
CA GLY A 231 8.54 -12.34 7.53
C GLY A 231 7.43 -13.32 7.19
N LEU A 232 7.80 -14.39 6.50
CA LEU A 232 6.91 -15.52 6.25
C LEU A 232 7.19 -16.61 7.28
N GLU A 233 6.19 -16.94 8.09
CA GLU A 233 6.31 -17.96 9.12
C GLU A 233 5.52 -19.22 8.75
N LYS A 234 6.04 -20.38 9.16
CA LYS A 234 5.34 -21.66 9.07
C LYS A 234 4.73 -22.00 10.42
N GLU A 235 3.42 -22.21 10.46
CA GLU A 235 2.70 -22.64 11.66
C GLU A 235 1.81 -23.83 11.34
N SER A 236 2.07 -24.98 11.98
CA SER A 236 1.16 -26.14 11.95
C SER A 236 0.69 -26.60 10.55
N GLY A 237 1.52 -26.44 9.53
CA GLY A 237 1.24 -26.86 8.15
C GLY A 237 0.68 -25.77 7.24
N THR A 238 0.28 -24.62 7.79
CA THR A 238 -0.08 -23.42 7.02
C THR A 238 1.06 -22.40 7.06
N GLN A 239 1.13 -21.55 6.04
CA GLN A 239 2.04 -20.43 5.99
C GLN A 239 1.27 -19.15 6.34
N ARG A 240 1.93 -18.24 7.04
CA ARG A 240 1.37 -16.94 7.43
C ARG A 240 2.40 -15.84 7.22
N GLY A 241 1.94 -14.67 6.85
CA GLY A 241 2.76 -13.47 6.94
C GLY A 241 2.68 -12.89 8.33
N ARG A 242 3.79 -12.37 8.85
CA ARG A 242 3.84 -11.67 10.13
C ARG A 242 4.71 -10.43 10.03
N VAL A 243 4.25 -9.34 10.64
CA VAL A 243 5.09 -8.17 10.92
C VAL A 243 5.95 -8.47 12.14
N ILE A 244 7.23 -8.74 11.91
CA ILE A 244 8.18 -9.16 12.96
C ILE A 244 8.85 -7.97 13.63
N ALA A 245 8.96 -6.84 12.94
CA ALA A 245 9.53 -5.61 13.47
C ALA A 245 8.93 -4.37 12.79
N VAL A 246 9.00 -3.26 13.50
CA VAL A 246 8.76 -1.91 12.96
C VAL A 246 9.97 -1.08 13.34
N LEU A 247 10.82 -0.75 12.37
CA LEU A 247 12.03 0.01 12.60
C LEU A 247 11.70 1.49 12.56
N LYS A 248 12.06 2.21 13.63
CA LYS A 248 11.90 3.65 13.72
C LYS A 248 13.26 4.26 13.93
N ALA A 249 13.69 5.14 13.03
CA ALA A 249 14.84 5.98 13.33
C ALA A 249 14.33 7.16 14.17
N GLY A 250 14.48 7.05 15.49
CA GLY A 250 14.06 8.10 16.43
C GLY A 250 14.72 9.46 16.14
N GLU A 251 15.85 9.45 15.45
CA GLU A 251 16.56 10.65 15.01
C GLU A 251 16.06 11.18 13.66
N VAL A 252 15.37 10.40 12.82
CA VAL A 252 15.08 10.77 11.41
C VAL A 252 13.72 11.46 11.23
N ALA A 253 12.84 11.40 12.23
CA ALA A 253 11.54 12.10 12.22
C ALA A 253 11.57 13.61 11.86
N PRO A 254 12.61 14.41 12.24
CA PRO A 254 12.70 15.81 11.82
C PRO A 254 13.30 16.05 10.42
N TYR A 255 13.76 15.02 9.71
CA TYR A 255 14.49 15.17 8.43
C TYR A 255 13.58 15.17 7.19
N GLY A 256 12.26 15.13 7.39
CA GLY A 256 11.27 15.28 6.31
C GLY A 256 10.53 14.01 5.97
N THR A 257 9.97 13.97 4.76
CA THR A 257 9.18 12.83 4.27
C THR A 257 10.07 11.87 3.52
N LEU A 258 9.93 10.56 3.77
CA LEU A 258 10.57 9.54 2.95
C LEU A 258 9.99 9.58 1.54
N VAL A 259 10.85 9.77 0.54
CA VAL A 259 10.45 9.86 -0.86
C VAL A 259 10.93 8.68 -1.71
N ASP A 260 12.03 8.02 -1.32
CA ASP A 260 12.47 6.77 -1.95
C ASP A 260 13.28 5.91 -0.96
N ALA A 261 13.45 4.65 -1.28
CA ALA A 261 14.35 3.74 -0.58
C ALA A 261 15.01 2.77 -1.57
N ALA A 262 16.15 2.20 -1.23
CA ALA A 262 16.81 1.22 -2.08
C ALA A 262 17.63 0.24 -1.24
N LEU A 263 17.71 -1.00 -1.70
CA LEU A 263 18.69 -1.96 -1.23
C LEU A 263 19.97 -1.78 -2.07
N ILE A 264 20.96 -1.09 -1.50
CA ILE A 264 22.23 -0.78 -2.16
C ILE A 264 23.27 -1.78 -1.64
N ALA A 265 23.44 -2.91 -2.34
CA ALA A 265 24.18 -4.12 -1.91
C ALA A 265 23.36 -5.10 -1.06
N LYS A 266 23.97 -6.23 -0.66
CA LYS A 266 23.24 -7.39 -0.11
C LYS A 266 22.52 -7.13 1.21
N ASP A 267 23.00 -6.20 2.03
CA ASP A 267 22.50 -5.97 3.39
C ASP A 267 22.50 -4.49 3.79
N THR A 268 22.39 -3.56 2.83
CA THR A 268 22.37 -2.12 3.14
C THR A 268 21.14 -1.47 2.52
N VAL A 269 20.19 -1.10 3.36
CA VAL A 269 18.98 -0.40 2.95
C VAL A 269 19.19 1.09 3.18
N VAL A 270 19.02 1.88 2.13
CA VAL A 270 19.12 3.34 2.18
C VAL A 270 17.74 3.93 2.01
N CYS A 271 17.38 4.85 2.89
CA CYS A 271 16.13 5.58 2.89
C CYS A 271 16.42 7.06 2.64
N CYS A 272 15.77 7.63 1.63
CA CYS A 272 15.98 8.99 1.15
C CYS A 272 14.82 9.88 1.60
N PHE A 273 15.16 10.90 2.39
CA PHE A 273 14.22 11.85 2.97
C PHE A 273 14.42 13.22 2.32
N GLU A 274 13.30 13.90 2.07
CA GLU A 274 13.28 15.28 1.60
C GLU A 274 12.52 16.14 2.61
N ASN A 275 13.17 17.22 3.07
CA ASN A 275 12.54 18.19 3.97
C ASN A 275 11.84 19.32 3.21
N GLU A 276 11.15 20.20 3.93
CA GLU A 276 10.43 21.34 3.35
C GLU A 276 11.36 22.33 2.61
N ASN A 277 12.65 22.37 2.97
CA ASN A 277 13.67 23.20 2.34
C ASN A 277 14.31 22.52 1.11
N THR A 278 13.77 21.37 0.65
CA THR A 278 14.32 20.54 -0.44
C THR A 278 15.74 20.01 -0.18
N GLU A 279 16.13 19.95 1.09
CA GLU A 279 17.37 19.29 1.51
C GLU A 279 17.14 17.79 1.65
N TRP A 280 18.16 17.03 1.26
CA TRP A 280 18.12 15.59 1.20
C TRP A 280 18.89 14.98 2.36
N CYS A 281 18.27 14.03 3.07
CA CYS A 281 18.92 13.24 4.11
C CYS A 281 18.84 11.75 3.78
N LEU A 282 19.93 11.03 4.04
CA LEU A 282 20.00 9.59 3.82
C LEU A 282 20.12 8.87 5.16
N ALA A 283 19.15 8.02 5.47
CA ALA A 283 19.26 7.06 6.57
C ALA A 283 19.72 5.71 6.03
N VAL A 284 20.73 5.12 6.67
CA VAL A 284 21.31 3.84 6.26
C VAL A 284 21.03 2.79 7.32
N TRP A 285 20.43 1.70 6.89
CA TRP A 285 20.08 0.57 7.73
C TRP A 285 20.84 -0.67 7.30
N ARG A 286 21.24 -1.48 8.29
CA ARG A 286 21.75 -2.81 8.01
C ARG A 286 20.59 -3.79 7.85
N GLY A 287 20.50 -4.42 6.68
CA GLY A 287 19.54 -5.46 6.34
C GLY A 287 19.75 -6.72 7.17
N TRP A 288 18.74 -7.05 7.97
CA TRP A 288 18.70 -8.24 8.83
C TRP A 288 17.83 -9.33 8.21
N SER A 289 18.17 -10.59 8.50
CA SER A 289 17.34 -11.77 8.19
C SER A 289 16.36 -12.07 9.32
N SER A 290 15.42 -13.00 9.11
CA SER A 290 14.56 -13.49 10.19
C SER A 290 15.40 -14.05 11.34
N ARG A 291 16.51 -14.74 11.02
CA ARG A 291 17.44 -15.28 12.03
C ARG A 291 18.11 -14.17 12.84
N ASP A 292 18.54 -13.10 12.19
CA ASP A 292 19.18 -11.96 12.87
C ASP A 292 18.21 -11.31 13.87
N PHE A 293 16.94 -11.09 13.46
CA PHE A 293 15.89 -10.58 14.36
C PHE A 293 15.60 -11.53 15.52
N ASN A 294 15.52 -12.84 15.28
CA ASN A 294 15.30 -13.83 16.35
C ASN A 294 16.41 -13.79 17.40
N ILE A 295 17.68 -13.72 16.97
CA ILE A 295 18.82 -13.60 17.89
C ILE A 295 18.72 -12.31 18.71
N PHE A 296 18.39 -11.19 18.07
CA PHE A 296 18.25 -9.90 18.74
C PHE A 296 17.15 -9.92 19.81
N TYR A 297 15.95 -10.38 19.47
CA TYR A 297 14.84 -10.42 20.42
C TYR A 297 15.09 -11.40 21.57
N GLN A 298 15.67 -12.57 21.28
CA GLN A 298 16.05 -13.52 22.33
C GLN A 298 17.07 -12.91 23.29
N ALA A 299 18.12 -12.27 22.78
CA ALA A 299 19.13 -11.63 23.62
C ALA A 299 18.54 -10.48 24.45
N TYR A 300 17.61 -9.69 23.88
CA TYR A 300 16.91 -8.62 24.59
C TYR A 300 16.05 -9.16 25.74
N GLU A 301 15.31 -10.24 25.51
CA GLU A 301 14.50 -10.90 26.55
C GLU A 301 15.39 -11.50 27.66
N GLU A 302 16.50 -12.13 27.30
CA GLU A 302 17.46 -12.69 28.25
C GLU A 302 18.09 -11.60 29.13
N LEU A 303 18.46 -10.46 28.53
CA LEU A 303 18.99 -9.31 29.27
C LEU A 303 17.96 -8.73 30.24
N GLY A 304 16.71 -8.54 29.80
CA GLY A 304 15.64 -8.08 30.69
C GLY A 304 15.37 -9.03 31.85
N ARG A 305 15.49 -10.35 31.63
CA ARG A 305 15.39 -11.37 32.69
C ARG A 305 16.54 -11.27 33.69
N LEU A 306 17.77 -11.02 33.23
CA LEU A 306 18.93 -10.81 34.10
C LEU A 306 18.78 -9.56 34.96
N GLU A 307 18.37 -8.43 34.37
CA GLU A 307 18.17 -7.17 35.10
C GLU A 307 17.10 -7.27 36.18
N THR A 308 15.97 -7.91 35.87
CA THR A 308 14.89 -8.13 36.84
C THR A 308 15.30 -9.08 37.96
N CYS A 309 16.09 -10.12 37.67
CA CYS A 309 16.67 -10.99 38.69
C CYS A 309 17.67 -10.26 39.61
N MET A 310 18.46 -9.32 39.09
CA MET A 310 19.39 -8.54 39.90
C MET A 310 18.68 -7.54 40.81
N ARG A 311 17.58 -6.92 40.35
CA ARG A 311 16.76 -6.02 41.19
C ARG A 311 16.08 -6.75 42.35
N LYS A 312 15.71 -8.03 42.20
CA LYS A 312 15.12 -8.84 43.28
C LYS A 312 16.13 -9.32 44.34
N ARG A 313 17.44 -9.13 44.12
CA ARG A 313 18.51 -9.53 45.07
C ARG A 313 19.10 -8.36 45.85
N ARG A 314 18.62 -7.13 45.63
CA ARG A 314 18.90 -5.96 46.47
C ARG A 314 17.74 -5.73 47.42
#